data_AF-A0A535LIM2-F1
#
_entry.id   AF-A0A535LIM2-F1
#
_cell.length_a   1.000
_cell.length_b   1.000
_cell.length_c   1.000
_cell.angle_alpha   90.00
_cell.angle_beta   90.00
_cell.angle_gamma   90.00
#
_symmetry.space_group_name_H-M   'P 1'
#
loop_
_entity.id
_entity.type
_entity.pdbx_description
1 polymer ?
#
loop_
_entity_poly.entity_id
_entity_poly.type
_entity_poly.pdbx_seq_one_letter_code
_entity_poly.pdbx_strand_id
1 'polypeptide(L)'
;MKAWWRRLIGLHGKNWLVFRKSRKSQMLPCTKRRKEVPDVKRSHVIRLHPTPEQEVYFRKACGVARHAYNWALARWKDSRAEGKWAKIKDLKAEYNRIKGEQFPWCSEVTKCAPEQEFRHLGQAFDNYWRMKKEGTLPKLTHPRKDGEEGGFPRFKSKKRDRLSFYLANDKFSVAGQTIRIPKLGAVNMTEALRLQGKIMSAVISSRAGWWFVSIA
;
A
#
# COMPACT_ATOMS: atom_id res chain seq x y z
N MET A 1 -5.70 -54.61 33.66
CA MET A 1 -5.47 -56.03 34.02
C MET A 1 -6.22 -56.91 33.04
N LYS A 2 -5.55 -57.95 32.50
CA LYS A 2 -6.06 -59.08 31.68
C LYS A 2 -6.45 -58.73 30.23
N ALA A 3 -5.72 -59.04 29.17
CA ALA A 3 -5.01 -60.25 28.71
C ALA A 3 -5.86 -61.24 27.88
N TRP A 4 -5.43 -61.41 26.62
CA TRP A 4 -5.42 -62.65 25.81
C TRP A 4 -6.78 -63.14 25.27
N TRP A 5 -6.91 -63.70 24.06
CA TRP A 5 -6.28 -64.90 23.48
C TRP A 5 -6.27 -64.79 21.92
N ARG A 6 -5.25 -65.18 21.13
CA ARG A 6 -4.83 -66.55 20.69
C ARG A 6 -6.01 -67.35 20.08
N ARG A 7 -5.96 -68.07 18.94
CA ARG A 7 -4.94 -68.85 18.19
C ARG A 7 -5.73 -69.55 17.03
N LEU A 8 -5.23 -69.86 15.82
CA LEU A 8 -4.63 -71.15 15.34
C LEU A 8 -4.89 -71.22 13.81
N ILE A 9 -3.85 -71.37 12.98
CA ILE A 9 -3.40 -72.59 12.24
C ILE A 9 -4.26 -73.02 11.04
N GLY A 10 -3.59 -73.19 9.89
CA GLY A 10 -4.06 -73.99 8.76
C GLY A 10 -3.07 -73.98 7.58
N LEU A 11 -2.19 -74.99 7.52
CA LEU A 11 -1.29 -75.30 6.41
C LEU A 11 -2.07 -75.91 5.23
N HIS A 12 -1.69 -75.58 3.98
CA HIS A 12 -1.50 -76.57 2.91
C HIS A 12 -0.90 -75.91 1.66
N GLY A 13 0.26 -76.40 1.22
CA GLY A 13 0.93 -75.96 0.00
C GLY A 13 0.39 -76.64 -1.26
N LYS A 14 0.48 -75.94 -2.40
CA LYS A 14 0.61 -76.50 -3.74
C LYS A 14 1.45 -75.56 -4.62
N ASN A 15 2.46 -76.16 -5.26
CA ASN A 15 3.38 -75.60 -6.26
C ASN A 15 2.67 -74.82 -7.37
N TRP A 16 3.23 -73.67 -7.77
CA TRP A 16 3.19 -73.20 -9.17
C TRP A 16 4.49 -72.49 -9.54
N LEU A 17 5.04 -72.94 -10.66
CA LEU A 17 6.21 -72.44 -11.37
C LEU A 17 6.04 -70.99 -11.85
N VAL A 18 7.16 -70.24 -11.79
CA VAL A 18 7.66 -69.31 -12.82
C VAL A 18 6.78 -68.11 -13.21
N PHE A 19 7.26 -66.90 -12.91
CA PHE A 19 7.71 -65.96 -13.95
C PHE A 19 8.46 -64.78 -13.33
N ARG A 20 9.75 -64.68 -13.63
CA ARG A 20 10.63 -63.58 -13.21
C ARG A 20 10.30 -62.35 -14.07
N LYS A 21 9.30 -61.55 -13.67
CA LYS A 21 9.12 -60.20 -14.24
C LYS A 21 10.08 -59.24 -13.55
N SER A 22 11.15 -58.91 -14.26
CA SER A 22 12.02 -57.76 -14.00
C SER A 22 11.15 -56.52 -13.78
N ARG A 23 11.10 -56.03 -12.54
CA ARG A 23 10.49 -54.72 -12.24
C ARG A 23 11.45 -53.66 -12.76
N LYS A 24 11.22 -53.21 -13.99
CA LYS A 24 11.74 -51.91 -14.45
C LYS A 24 11.28 -50.88 -13.41
N SER A 25 12.25 -50.33 -12.68
CA SER A 25 12.05 -49.18 -11.79
C SER A 25 11.58 -48.02 -12.65
N GLN A 26 10.26 -47.83 -12.75
CA GLN A 26 9.70 -46.58 -13.25
C GLN A 26 10.00 -45.53 -12.19
N MET A 27 11.03 -44.72 -12.45
CA MET A 27 11.19 -43.46 -11.74
C MET A 27 9.97 -42.60 -12.05
N LEU A 28 9.07 -42.48 -11.08
CA LEU A 28 8.02 -41.47 -11.11
C LEU A 28 8.70 -40.10 -11.13
N PRO A 29 8.36 -39.19 -12.06
CA PRO A 29 8.86 -37.83 -12.00
C PRO A 29 8.39 -37.22 -10.68
N CYS A 30 9.35 -36.83 -9.84
CA CYS A 30 9.10 -36.12 -8.59
C CYS A 30 8.54 -34.73 -8.92
N THR A 31 7.24 -34.64 -9.18
CA THR A 31 6.52 -33.37 -9.28
C THR A 31 6.36 -32.81 -7.87
N LYS A 32 7.47 -32.31 -7.30
CA LYS A 32 7.39 -31.41 -6.15
C LYS A 32 6.56 -30.21 -6.62
N ARG A 33 5.27 -30.18 -6.23
CA ARG A 33 4.47 -28.95 -6.23
C ARG A 33 5.35 -27.87 -5.61
N ARG A 34 5.85 -26.93 -6.42
CA ARG A 34 6.44 -25.70 -5.88
C ARG A 34 5.33 -25.08 -5.06
N LYS A 35 5.53 -25.00 -3.74
CA LYS A 35 4.67 -24.16 -2.90
C LYS A 35 4.76 -22.76 -3.51
N GLU A 36 3.63 -22.19 -3.93
CA GLU A 36 3.58 -20.77 -4.27
C GLU A 36 4.15 -20.01 -3.07
N VAL A 37 5.30 -19.39 -3.28
CA VAL A 37 5.88 -18.50 -2.29
C VAL A 37 4.90 -17.34 -2.19
N PRO A 38 4.39 -16.98 -1.01
CA PRO A 38 3.47 -15.86 -0.87
C PRO A 38 4.09 -14.63 -1.54
N ASP A 39 3.29 -13.92 -2.35
CA ASP A 39 3.70 -12.72 -3.06
C ASP A 39 4.25 -11.69 -2.05
N VAL A 40 5.58 -11.63 -1.95
CA VAL A 40 6.24 -10.73 -1.01
C VAL A 40 6.09 -9.33 -1.58
N LYS A 41 5.26 -8.51 -0.94
CA LYS A 41 5.16 -7.07 -1.25
C LYS A 41 6.52 -6.42 -1.02
N ARG A 42 7.24 -6.16 -2.11
CA ARG A 42 8.52 -5.46 -2.11
C ARG A 42 8.30 -4.07 -2.67
N SER A 43 9.09 -3.12 -2.19
CA SER A 43 9.17 -1.80 -2.81
C SER A 43 10.62 -1.52 -3.18
N HIS A 44 10.82 -0.84 -4.31
CA HIS A 44 12.11 -0.37 -4.76
C HIS A 44 12.15 1.15 -4.67
N VAL A 45 13.09 1.69 -3.91
CA VAL A 45 13.25 3.13 -3.72
C VAL A 45 14.41 3.60 -4.58
N ILE A 46 14.12 4.46 -5.54
CA ILE A 46 15.07 4.95 -6.54
C ILE A 46 15.16 6.47 -6.44
N ARG A 47 16.38 7.03 -6.52
CA ARG A 47 16.58 8.49 -6.54
C ARG A 47 16.19 9.05 -7.91
N LEU A 48 15.53 10.20 -7.91
CA LEU A 48 15.16 10.95 -9.11
C LEU A 48 16.15 12.08 -9.38
N HIS A 49 16.32 12.41 -10.66
CA HIS A 49 17.04 13.58 -11.15
C HIS A 49 16.08 14.51 -11.89
N PRO A 50 15.19 15.22 -11.15
CA PRO A 50 14.24 16.13 -11.78
C PRO A 50 14.94 17.39 -12.31
N THR A 51 14.42 17.96 -13.40
CA THR A 51 14.74 19.33 -13.79
C THR A 51 14.13 20.34 -12.79
N PRO A 52 14.57 21.61 -12.77
CA PRO A 52 13.98 22.63 -11.91
C PRO A 52 12.45 22.75 -12.07
N GLU A 53 11.94 22.68 -13.30
CA GLU A 53 10.51 22.73 -13.61
C GLU A 53 9.78 21.51 -13.04
N GLN A 54 10.40 20.33 -13.13
CA GLN A 54 9.84 19.11 -12.57
C GLN A 54 9.79 19.15 -11.04
N GLU A 55 10.79 19.77 -10.43
CA GLU A 55 10.84 19.96 -8.99
C GLU A 55 9.73 20.91 -8.50
N VAL A 56 9.46 21.98 -9.25
CA VAL A 56 8.31 22.87 -9.00
C VAL A 56 7.01 22.07 -9.07
N TYR A 57 6.82 21.22 -10.08
CA TYR A 57 5.65 20.35 -10.18
C TYR A 57 5.52 19.42 -8.96
N PHE A 58 6.61 18.77 -8.52
CA PHE A 58 6.58 17.89 -7.34
C PHE A 58 6.16 18.64 -6.08
N ARG A 59 6.68 19.87 -5.88
CA ARG A 59 6.27 20.72 -4.76
C ARG A 59 4.79 21.09 -4.83
N LYS A 60 4.27 21.43 -6.01
CA LYS A 60 2.83 21.68 -6.24
C LYS A 60 2.00 20.45 -5.90
N ALA A 61 2.40 19.26 -6.39
CA ALA A 61 1.69 18.01 -6.14
C ALA A 61 1.64 17.64 -4.64
N CYS A 62 2.76 17.78 -3.92
CA CYS A 62 2.80 17.63 -2.47
C CYS A 62 1.92 18.66 -1.74
N GLY A 63 1.87 19.90 -2.26
CA GLY A 63 1.02 20.96 -1.74
C GLY A 63 -0.48 20.64 -1.87
N VAL A 64 -0.91 20.16 -3.05
CA VAL A 64 -2.27 19.71 -3.33
C VAL A 64 -2.65 18.53 -2.43
N ALA A 65 -1.77 17.54 -2.29
CA ALA A 65 -2.00 16.40 -1.42
C ALA A 65 -2.21 16.82 0.04
N ARG A 66 -1.32 17.67 0.57
CA ARG A 66 -1.46 18.22 1.92
C ARG A 66 -2.76 19.00 2.10
N HIS A 67 -3.10 19.85 1.13
CA HIS A 67 -4.31 20.67 1.19
C HIS A 67 -5.56 19.80 1.21
N ALA A 68 -5.68 18.82 0.32
CA ALA A 68 -6.84 17.93 0.27
C ALA A 68 -7.04 17.18 1.59
N TYR A 69 -5.96 16.66 2.18
CA TYR A 69 -6.00 16.02 3.51
C TYR A 69 -6.53 16.98 4.58
N ASN A 70 -5.94 18.17 4.66
CA ASN A 70 -6.28 19.15 5.69
C ASN A 70 -7.69 19.70 5.53
N TRP A 71 -8.10 19.98 4.29
CA TRP A 71 -9.47 20.40 3.96
C TRP A 71 -10.48 19.34 4.43
N ALA A 72 -10.23 18.07 4.11
CA ALA A 72 -11.12 16.98 4.50
C ALA A 72 -11.20 16.81 6.02
N LEU A 73 -10.07 16.89 6.72
CA LEU A 73 -10.04 16.82 8.19
C LEU A 73 -10.75 18.01 8.84
N ALA A 74 -10.58 19.23 8.30
CA ALA A 74 -11.28 20.42 8.79
C ALA A 74 -12.79 20.25 8.62
N ARG A 75 -13.23 19.89 7.40
CA ARG A 75 -14.66 19.68 7.11
C ARG A 75 -15.29 18.58 7.95
N TRP A 76 -14.54 17.52 8.23
CA TRP A 76 -14.97 16.46 9.15
C TRP A 76 -15.14 16.99 10.58
N LYS A 77 -14.21 17.80 11.07
CA LYS A 77 -14.28 18.43 12.41
C LYS A 77 -15.47 19.38 12.51
N ASP A 78 -15.74 20.18 11.48
CA ASP A 78 -16.91 21.06 11.42
C ASP A 78 -18.20 20.25 11.51
N SER A 79 -18.30 19.17 10.71
CA SER A 79 -19.46 18.27 10.75
C SER A 79 -19.67 17.66 12.13
N ARG A 80 -18.58 17.23 12.80
CA ARG A 80 -18.62 16.69 14.17
C ARG A 80 -19.10 17.75 15.17
N ALA A 81 -18.67 19.00 15.04
CA ALA A 81 -19.10 20.10 15.90
C ALA A 81 -20.59 20.41 15.73
N GLU A 82 -21.13 20.23 14.52
CA GLU A 82 -22.58 20.29 14.23
C GLU A 82 -23.36 19.04 14.71
N GLY A 83 -22.70 18.07 15.35
CA GLY A 83 -23.33 16.81 15.78
C GLY A 83 -23.59 15.81 14.65
N LYS A 84 -23.04 16.04 13.45
CA LYS A 84 -23.20 15.18 12.27
C LYS A 84 -21.98 14.27 12.08
N TRP A 85 -22.23 13.09 11.52
CA TRP A 85 -21.16 12.18 11.13
C TRP A 85 -20.84 12.30 9.64
N ALA A 86 -19.67 12.83 9.30
CA ALA A 86 -19.23 12.91 7.91
C ALA A 86 -18.51 11.63 7.47
N LYS A 87 -18.98 11.01 6.39
CA LYS A 87 -18.24 9.92 5.73
C LYS A 87 -17.21 10.51 4.77
N ILE A 88 -16.03 9.89 4.72
CA ILE A 88 -14.93 10.31 3.83
C ILE A 88 -15.34 10.33 2.36
N LYS A 89 -16.22 9.41 1.94
CA LYS A 89 -16.76 9.38 0.57
C LYS A 89 -17.54 10.65 0.24
N ASP A 90 -18.33 11.14 1.18
CA ASP A 90 -19.17 12.34 1.00
C ASP A 90 -18.29 13.59 0.97
N LEU A 91 -17.28 13.66 1.83
CA LEU A 91 -16.26 14.72 1.81
C LEU A 91 -15.50 14.76 0.48
N LYS A 92 -15.13 13.60 -0.06
CA LYS A 92 -14.47 13.51 -1.37
C LYS A 92 -15.40 14.00 -2.49
N ALA A 93 -16.68 13.67 -2.43
CA ALA A 93 -17.67 14.13 -3.40
C ALA A 93 -17.85 15.66 -3.33
N GLU A 94 -17.95 16.22 -2.13
CA GLU A 94 -18.01 17.67 -1.89
C GLU A 94 -16.76 18.37 -2.42
N TYR A 95 -15.56 17.88 -2.07
CA TYR A 95 -14.30 18.42 -2.58
C TYR A 95 -14.25 18.44 -4.11
N ASN A 96 -14.70 17.35 -4.75
CA ASN A 96 -14.69 17.25 -6.21
C ASN A 96 -15.66 18.23 -6.89
N ARG A 97 -16.76 18.63 -6.24
CA ARG A 97 -17.66 19.67 -6.74
C ARG A 97 -17.01 21.04 -6.66
N ILE A 98 -16.38 21.37 -5.52
CA ILE A 98 -15.90 22.74 -5.28
C ILE A 98 -14.49 23.01 -5.82
N LYS A 99 -13.65 21.98 -5.99
CA LYS A 99 -12.21 22.18 -6.28
C LYS A 99 -11.94 22.90 -7.60
N GLY A 100 -12.84 22.79 -8.58
CA GLY A 100 -12.68 23.46 -9.86
C GLY A 100 -12.75 24.98 -9.72
N GLU A 101 -13.69 25.45 -8.91
CA GLU A 101 -13.97 26.87 -8.69
C GLU A 101 -13.08 27.44 -7.59
N GLN A 102 -13.01 26.77 -6.43
CA GLN A 102 -12.29 27.29 -5.26
C GLN A 102 -10.79 27.01 -5.27
N PHE A 103 -10.37 25.91 -5.91
CA PHE A 103 -8.97 25.45 -5.88
C PHE A 103 -8.44 25.09 -7.29
N PRO A 104 -8.49 26.01 -8.27
CA PRO A 104 -8.19 25.71 -9.67
C PRO A 104 -6.79 25.12 -9.89
N TRP A 105 -5.83 25.52 -9.07
CA TRP A 105 -4.45 25.01 -9.03
C TRP A 105 -4.34 23.50 -8.75
N CYS A 106 -5.38 22.86 -8.18
CA CYS A 106 -5.45 21.40 -8.04
C CYS A 106 -5.44 20.67 -9.38
N SER A 107 -5.88 21.33 -10.46
CA SER A 107 -5.92 20.78 -11.80
C SER A 107 -4.57 20.84 -12.51
N GLU A 108 -3.57 21.55 -11.99
CA GLU A 108 -2.22 21.60 -12.56
C GLU A 108 -1.45 20.28 -12.38
N VAL A 109 -1.82 19.50 -11.36
CA VAL A 109 -1.12 18.27 -10.99
C VAL A 109 -1.94 17.02 -11.32
N THR A 110 -1.35 15.85 -11.05
CA THR A 110 -2.04 14.56 -11.15
C THR A 110 -3.25 14.49 -10.21
N LYS A 111 -4.36 13.94 -10.71
CA LYS A 111 -5.57 13.72 -9.91
C LYS A 111 -5.36 12.76 -8.73
N CYS A 112 -4.33 11.91 -8.79
CA CYS A 112 -3.99 10.95 -7.75
C CYS A 112 -3.55 11.63 -6.45
N ALA A 113 -2.93 12.82 -6.54
CA ALA A 113 -2.38 13.54 -5.39
C ALA A 113 -3.47 13.88 -4.36
N PRO A 114 -4.57 14.58 -4.71
CA PRO A 114 -5.65 14.82 -3.75
C PRO A 114 -6.46 13.55 -3.45
N GLU A 115 -6.70 12.69 -4.46
CA GLU A 115 -7.58 11.52 -4.30
C GLU A 115 -7.10 10.53 -3.25
N GLN A 116 -5.80 10.25 -3.19
CA GLN A 116 -5.28 9.34 -2.17
C GLN A 116 -5.41 9.87 -0.76
N GLU A 117 -5.41 11.19 -0.60
CA GLU A 117 -5.38 11.78 0.73
C GLU A 117 -6.68 11.61 1.49
N PHE A 118 -7.80 11.51 0.76
CA PHE A 118 -9.06 11.06 1.33
C PHE A 118 -8.97 9.61 1.84
N ARG A 119 -8.34 8.70 1.08
CA ARG A 119 -8.17 7.31 1.53
C ARG A 119 -7.23 7.22 2.73
N HIS A 120 -6.14 7.99 2.75
CA HIS A 120 -5.25 8.10 3.91
C HIS A 120 -5.98 8.62 5.15
N LEU A 121 -6.84 9.64 5.00
CA LEU A 121 -7.65 10.14 6.10
C LEU A 121 -8.64 9.08 6.61
N GLY A 122 -9.33 8.37 5.71
CA GLY A 122 -10.20 7.25 6.08
C GLY A 122 -9.46 6.17 6.85
N GLN A 123 -8.32 5.72 6.33
CA GLN A 123 -7.47 4.74 7.01
C GLN A 123 -6.98 5.23 8.38
N ALA A 124 -6.68 6.53 8.52
CA ALA A 124 -6.29 7.12 9.80
C ALA A 124 -7.44 7.09 10.82
N PHE A 125 -8.67 7.37 10.40
CA PHE A 125 -9.85 7.22 11.25
C PHE A 125 -10.12 5.77 11.61
N ASP A 126 -10.07 4.85 10.65
CA ASP A 126 -10.30 3.42 10.90
C ASP A 126 -9.28 2.87 11.91
N ASN A 127 -8.01 3.26 11.76
CA ASN A 127 -6.95 2.92 12.71
C ASN A 127 -7.24 3.50 14.10
N TYR A 128 -7.64 4.77 14.19
CA TYR A 128 -7.97 5.41 15.44
C TYR A 128 -9.13 4.71 16.16
N TRP A 129 -10.23 4.42 15.47
CA TRP A 129 -11.38 3.77 16.07
C TRP A 129 -11.09 2.32 16.47
N ARG A 130 -10.29 1.60 15.68
CA ARG A 130 -9.78 0.27 16.06
C ARG A 130 -8.98 0.35 17.36
N MET A 131 -7.99 1.24 17.43
CA MET A 131 -7.14 1.40 18.62
C MET A 131 -7.95 1.86 19.84
N LYS A 132 -8.96 2.71 19.64
CA LYS A 132 -9.86 3.15 20.71
C LYS A 132 -10.68 1.99 21.27
N LYS A 133 -11.20 1.11 20.41
CA LYS A 133 -11.92 -0.10 20.81
C LYS A 133 -11.02 -1.08 21.56
N GLU A 134 -9.77 -1.24 21.12
CA GLU A 134 -8.78 -2.15 21.71
C GLU A 134 -8.12 -1.57 22.98
N GLY A 135 -8.32 -0.29 23.30
CA GLY A 135 -7.63 0.38 24.39
C GLY A 135 -6.13 0.60 24.15
N THR A 136 -5.67 0.51 22.90
CA THR A 136 -4.25 0.60 22.50
C THR A 136 -3.86 1.98 22.02
N LEU A 137 -4.63 3.02 22.37
CA LEU A 137 -4.36 4.39 21.97
C LEU A 137 -2.96 4.84 22.46
N PRO A 138 -2.20 5.59 21.65
CA PRO A 138 -0.89 6.08 22.06
C PRO A 138 -1.05 7.03 23.25
N LYS A 139 -0.41 6.72 24.37
CA LYS A 139 -0.34 7.65 25.50
C LYS A 139 0.48 8.87 25.08
N LEU A 140 -0.13 10.04 25.21
CA LEU A 140 0.54 11.31 24.92
C LEU A 140 1.31 11.75 26.16
N THR A 141 2.59 12.09 26.01
CA THR A 141 3.40 12.68 27.10
C THR A 141 2.88 14.05 27.51
N HIS A 142 2.37 14.82 26.55
CA HIS A 142 1.78 16.14 26.76
C HIS A 142 0.43 16.20 26.03
N PRO A 143 -0.61 16.83 26.62
CA PRO A 143 -1.90 16.98 25.96
C PRO A 143 -1.75 17.75 24.65
N ARG A 144 -2.55 17.36 23.64
CA ARG A 144 -2.58 18.10 22.38
C ARG A 144 -3.27 19.44 22.56
N LYS A 145 -2.79 20.46 21.84
CA LYS A 145 -3.40 21.78 21.81
C LYS A 145 -4.84 21.78 21.29
N ASP A 146 -5.19 20.83 20.42
CA ASP A 146 -6.54 20.69 19.87
C ASP A 146 -7.47 19.80 20.72
N GLY A 147 -7.03 19.36 21.90
CA GLY A 147 -7.84 18.58 22.84
C GLY A 147 -8.14 17.13 22.43
N GLU A 148 -7.71 16.71 21.23
CA GLU A 148 -7.97 15.35 20.73
C GLU A 148 -7.05 14.32 21.41
N GLU A 149 -7.44 13.06 21.35
CA GLU A 149 -6.68 11.94 21.93
C GLU A 149 -5.44 11.58 21.08
N GLY A 150 -4.60 10.72 21.66
CA GLY A 150 -3.53 10.06 20.91
C GLY A 150 -4.10 9.21 19.77
N GLY A 151 -3.40 9.14 18.63
CA GLY A 151 -3.86 8.37 17.47
C GLY A 151 -4.95 9.03 16.62
N PHE A 152 -5.68 10.02 17.14
CA PHE A 152 -6.65 10.77 16.34
C PHE A 152 -5.94 11.53 15.19
N PRO A 153 -6.49 11.56 13.95
CA PRO A 153 -5.89 12.25 12.82
C PRO A 153 -5.46 13.70 13.11
N ARG A 154 -4.37 14.14 12.46
CA ARG A 154 -3.74 15.46 12.67
C ARG A 154 -3.60 16.18 11.35
N PHE A 155 -3.74 17.50 11.37
CA PHE A 155 -3.40 18.32 10.21
C PHE A 155 -1.94 18.13 9.83
N LYS A 156 -1.71 17.93 8.54
CA LYS A 156 -0.38 17.87 7.94
C LYS A 156 0.24 19.27 7.90
N SER A 157 1.43 19.39 8.47
CA SER A 157 2.29 20.56 8.48
C SER A 157 3.09 20.68 7.19
N LYS A 158 3.36 21.91 6.75
CA LYS A 158 4.30 22.18 5.66
C LYS A 158 5.76 21.90 6.04
N LYS A 159 6.11 22.08 7.32
CA LYS A 159 7.50 22.01 7.79
C LYS A 159 7.87 20.63 8.36
N ARG A 160 6.92 19.97 9.03
CA ARG A 160 7.20 18.72 9.76
C ARG A 160 6.88 17.46 8.97
N ASP A 161 5.85 17.49 8.12
CA ASP A 161 5.46 16.31 7.36
C ASP A 161 6.31 16.14 6.11
N ARG A 162 6.57 14.88 5.77
CA ARG A 162 7.31 14.52 4.56
C ARG A 162 6.55 15.03 3.34
N LEU A 163 7.27 15.73 2.46
CA LEU A 163 6.74 16.08 1.14
C LEU A 163 6.64 14.80 0.32
N SER A 164 5.42 14.35 0.06
CA SER A 164 5.16 13.20 -0.78
C SER A 164 3.82 13.29 -1.48
N PHE A 165 3.70 12.63 -2.63
CA PHE A 165 2.43 12.39 -3.30
C PHE A 165 2.41 11.00 -3.94
N TYR A 166 1.21 10.46 -4.11
CA TYR A 166 0.98 9.13 -4.64
C TYR A 166 0.62 9.14 -6.13
N LEU A 167 1.01 8.09 -6.83
CA LEU A 167 0.65 7.74 -8.19
C LEU A 167 0.06 6.33 -8.23
N ALA A 168 -1.14 6.20 -8.79
CA ALA A 168 -1.77 4.90 -9.04
C ALA A 168 -1.06 4.18 -10.20
N ASN A 169 -1.03 2.84 -10.16
CA ASN A 169 -0.37 2.01 -11.18
C ASN A 169 -0.79 2.32 -12.63
N ASP A 170 -2.04 2.69 -12.85
CA ASP A 170 -2.58 2.99 -14.17
C ASP A 170 -2.25 4.41 -14.66
N LYS A 171 -1.63 5.24 -13.82
CA LYS A 171 -1.32 6.64 -14.13
C LYS A 171 0.13 6.92 -14.43
N PHE A 172 1.05 5.97 -14.26
CA PHE A 172 2.45 6.18 -14.64
C PHE A 172 2.99 4.96 -15.35
N SER A 173 4.07 5.16 -16.10
CA SER A 173 4.83 4.07 -16.70
C SER A 173 6.30 4.22 -16.36
N VAL A 174 7.00 3.09 -16.32
CA VAL A 174 8.43 3.02 -16.06
C VAL A 174 9.08 2.32 -17.24
N ALA A 175 10.07 2.96 -17.84
CA ALA A 175 10.82 2.41 -18.97
C ALA A 175 12.30 2.73 -18.77
N GLY A 176 13.15 1.71 -18.72
CA GLY A 176 14.57 1.85 -18.42
C GLY A 176 14.78 2.64 -17.11
N GLN A 177 15.52 3.74 -17.20
CA GLN A 177 15.85 4.64 -16.09
C GLN A 177 14.93 5.86 -16.04
N THR A 178 13.69 5.75 -16.51
CA THR A 178 12.76 6.88 -16.60
C THR A 178 11.39 6.51 -16.07
N ILE A 179 10.78 7.42 -15.32
CA ILE A 179 9.37 7.36 -14.93
C ILE A 179 8.58 8.44 -15.67
N ARG A 180 7.49 8.07 -16.35
CA ARG A 180 6.60 9.00 -17.05
C ARG A 180 5.38 9.31 -16.20
N ILE A 181 5.17 10.60 -15.92
CA ILE A 181 4.08 11.10 -15.08
C ILE A 181 3.15 11.99 -15.94
N PRO A 182 1.82 11.86 -15.83
CA PRO A 182 0.87 12.69 -16.57
C PRO A 182 1.03 14.17 -16.24
N LYS A 183 0.91 15.03 -17.25
CA LYS A 183 1.11 16.50 -17.18
C LYS A 183 2.55 16.96 -16.87
N LEU A 184 3.46 16.05 -16.55
CA LEU A 184 4.86 16.35 -16.27
C LEU A 184 5.80 15.84 -17.37
N GLY A 185 5.56 14.63 -17.86
CA GLY A 185 6.44 13.95 -18.82
C GLY A 185 7.39 12.97 -18.15
N ALA A 186 8.53 12.74 -18.81
CA ALA A 186 9.56 11.80 -18.40
C ALA A 186 10.50 12.41 -17.35
N VAL A 187 10.73 11.69 -16.25
CA VAL A 187 11.66 12.07 -15.18
C VAL A 187 12.75 11.02 -15.07
N ASN A 188 14.00 11.47 -15.05
CA ASN A 188 15.16 10.59 -14.94
C ASN A 188 15.27 9.98 -13.54
N MET A 189 15.59 8.69 -13.50
CA MET A 189 15.90 7.90 -12.32
C MET A 189 17.39 7.56 -12.33
N THR A 190 17.99 7.34 -11.16
CA THR A 190 19.40 6.90 -11.07
C THR A 190 19.64 5.50 -11.63
N GLU A 191 18.60 4.68 -11.63
CA GLU A 191 18.69 3.28 -12.03
C GLU A 191 17.34 2.76 -12.52
N ALA A 192 17.40 1.62 -13.21
CA ALA A 192 16.20 0.97 -13.69
C ALA A 192 15.47 0.23 -12.56
N LEU A 193 14.19 -0.01 -12.75
CA LEU A 193 13.42 -0.83 -11.83
C LEU A 193 13.97 -2.27 -11.82
N ARG A 194 14.62 -2.65 -10.72
CA ARG A 194 15.23 -3.98 -10.55
C ARG A 194 14.21 -5.08 -10.27
N LEU A 195 13.04 -4.72 -9.73
CA LEU A 195 12.01 -5.68 -9.35
C LEU A 195 11.15 -6.03 -10.56
N GLN A 196 11.09 -7.33 -10.88
CA GLN A 196 10.18 -7.87 -11.88
C GLN A 196 8.83 -8.17 -11.22
N GLY A 197 7.74 -7.75 -11.85
CA GLY A 197 6.40 -8.01 -11.34
C GLY A 197 5.40 -6.94 -11.77
N LYS A 198 4.18 -7.07 -11.26
CA LYS A 198 3.12 -6.09 -11.50
C LYS A 198 3.34 -4.88 -10.58
N ILE A 199 3.47 -3.71 -11.18
CA ILE A 199 3.54 -2.46 -10.43
C ILE A 199 2.17 -2.14 -9.82
N MET A 200 2.14 -1.92 -8.51
CA MET A 200 0.96 -1.59 -7.71
C MET A 200 0.79 -0.09 -7.52
N SER A 201 1.89 0.63 -7.29
CA SER A 201 1.85 2.08 -7.11
C SER A 201 3.24 2.70 -7.12
N ALA A 202 3.27 4.03 -7.23
CA ALA A 202 4.47 4.80 -6.93
C ALA A 202 4.17 5.89 -5.92
N VAL A 203 5.13 6.17 -5.04
CA VAL A 203 5.11 7.33 -4.15
C VAL A 203 6.36 8.14 -4.39
N ILE A 204 6.18 9.39 -4.81
CA ILE A 204 7.28 10.33 -4.96
C ILE A 204 7.39 11.12 -3.68
N SER A 205 8.61 11.26 -3.16
CA SER A 205 8.85 11.92 -1.90
C SER A 205 10.21 12.60 -1.84
N SER A 206 10.30 13.65 -1.05
CA SER A 206 11.56 14.35 -0.78
C SER A 206 12.17 13.89 0.54
N ARG A 207 13.49 13.73 0.57
CA ARG A 207 14.30 13.46 1.77
C ARG A 207 15.70 14.05 1.60
N ALA A 208 16.14 14.84 2.58
CA ALA A 208 17.49 15.42 2.62
C ALA A 208 17.88 16.17 1.33
N GLY A 209 16.96 16.96 0.77
CA GLY A 209 17.20 17.72 -0.46
C GLY A 209 17.03 16.93 -1.78
N TRP A 210 16.88 15.61 -1.71
CA TRP A 210 16.73 14.75 -2.87
C TRP A 210 15.28 14.26 -3.04
N TRP A 211 14.92 13.94 -4.28
CA TRP A 211 13.66 13.31 -4.62
C TRP A 211 13.85 11.82 -4.87
N PHE A 212 12.89 11.02 -4.41
CA PHE A 212 12.87 9.58 -4.56
C PHE A 212 11.51 9.12 -5.02
N VAL A 213 11.49 8.07 -5.85
CA VAL A 213 10.29 7.31 -6.16
C VAL A 213 10.38 5.96 -5.46
N SER A 214 9.35 5.61 -4.69
CA SER A 214 9.15 4.26 -4.15
C SER A 214 8.13 3.56 -5.03
N ILE A 215 8.56 2.55 -5.76
CA ILE A 215 7.72 1.73 -6.64
C ILE A 215 7.43 0.43 -5.92
N ALA A 216 6.16 0.12 -5.70
CA ALA A 216 5.67 -1.10 -5.06
C ALA A 216 4.79 -1.89 -6.03
#